data_AF-A0A7V5VJT0-F1
#
_entry.id   AF-A0A7V5VJT0-F1
#
_cell.length_a   1.000
_cell.length_b   1.000
_cell.length_c   1.000
_cell.angle_alpha   90.00
_cell.angle_beta   90.00
_cell.angle_gamma   90.00
#
_symmetry.space_group_name_H-M   'P 1'
#
loop_
_entity.id
_entity.type
_entity.pdbx_description
1 polymer ?
#
loop_
_entity_poly.entity_id
_entity_poly.type
_entity_poly.pdbx_seq_one_letter_code
_entity_poly.pdbx_strand_id
1 'polypeptide(L)' 'HKVICRSHEPLIAPSEDYEVSGFFERVVFPTGLTPMDDGRWMVYYGVADRSVAVAETTMDELLAVAKGELMLAGR' A
#
# COMPACT_ATOMS: atom_id res chain seq x y z
N HIS A 1 24.48 -5.06 -0.48
CA HIS A 1 23.35 -4.44 0.25
C HIS A 1 22.92 -5.35 1.39
N LYS A 2 22.46 -4.80 2.52
CA LYS A 2 21.94 -5.56 3.67
C LYS A 2 20.47 -5.19 3.88
N VAL A 3 19.58 -6.19 3.84
CA VAL A 3 18.17 -6.02 4.20
C VAL A 3 18.08 -5.98 5.73
N ILE A 4 17.45 -4.94 6.29
CA ILE A 4 17.33 -4.73 7.74
C ILE A 4 16.04 -5.35 8.27
N CYS A 5 14.95 -5.18 7.54
CA CYS A 5 13.65 -5.79 7.83
C CYS A 5 12.87 -6.00 6.52
N ARG A 6 11.82 -6.83 6.58
CA ARG A 6 10.87 -7.09 5.49
C ARG A 6 9.58 -7.60 6.14
N SER A 7 8.44 -7.06 5.70
CA SER A 7 7.15 -7.54 6.19
C SER A 7 6.91 -9.00 5.79
N HIS A 8 6.20 -9.74 6.66
CA HIS A 8 5.76 -11.11 6.36
C HIS A 8 4.52 -11.13 5.46
N GLU A 9 3.69 -10.09 5.56
CA GLU A 9 2.45 -9.93 4.81
C GLU A 9 2.54 -8.75 3.81
N PRO A 10 1.70 -8.72 2.77
CA PRO A 10 1.55 -7.56 1.90
C PRO A 10 1.10 -6.32 2.69
N LEU A 11 1.57 -5.15 2.27
CA LEU A 11 1.11 -3.87 2.82
C LEU A 11 -0.34 -3.57 2.38
N ILE A 12 -0.64 -3.83 1.10
CA ILE A 12 -1.95 -3.64 0.48
C ILE A 12 -2.24 -4.91 -0.32
N ALA A 13 -3.46 -5.41 -0.19
CA ALA A 13 -3.99 -6.48 -1.01
C ALA A 13 -5.37 -6.05 -1.56
N PRO A 14 -5.79 -6.53 -2.74
CA PRO A 14 -7.08 -6.14 -3.32
C PRO A 14 -8.23 -6.55 -2.41
N SER A 15 -9.01 -5.56 -1.94
CA SER A 15 -10.21 -5.77 -1.13
C SER A 15 -11.40 -4.97 -1.63
N GLU A 16 -11.19 -3.79 -2.21
CA GLU A 16 -12.27 -2.94 -2.71
C GLU A 16 -12.76 -3.38 -4.09
N ASP A 17 -14.04 -3.08 -4.41
CA ASP A 17 -14.67 -3.48 -5.68
C ASP A 17 -13.86 -3.07 -6.92
N TYR A 18 -13.25 -1.88 -6.87
CA TYR A 18 -12.43 -1.33 -7.95
C TYR A 18 -11.01 -1.94 -8.03
N GLU A 19 -10.60 -2.73 -7.05
CA GLU A 19 -9.32 -3.47 -7.00
C GLU A 19 -9.52 -4.93 -7.39
N VAL A 20 -10.64 -5.52 -6.97
CA VAL A 20 -10.96 -6.92 -7.24
C VAL A 20 -11.55 -7.13 -8.65
N SER A 21 -12.21 -6.13 -9.22
CA SER A 21 -12.87 -6.21 -10.53
C SER A 21 -12.43 -5.10 -11.49
N GLY A 22 -11.99 -5.48 -12.69
CA GLY A 22 -11.55 -4.52 -13.72
C GLY A 22 -11.06 -5.21 -14.99
N PHE A 23 -10.03 -4.65 -15.64
CA PHE A 23 -9.46 -5.24 -16.85
C PHE A 23 -8.66 -6.51 -16.53
N PHE A 24 -7.88 -6.46 -15.45
CA PHE A 24 -7.35 -7.62 -14.75
C PHE A 24 -7.86 -7.62 -13.32
N GLU A 25 -8.42 -8.74 -12.88
CA GLU A 25 -9.03 -8.87 -11.56
C GLU A 25 -8.00 -9.02 -10.44
N ARG A 26 -8.33 -8.53 -9.25
CA ARG A 26 -7.54 -8.67 -8.01
C ARG A 26 -6.12 -8.14 -8.16
N VAL A 27 -5.99 -6.90 -8.62
CA VAL A 27 -4.69 -6.21 -8.82
C VAL A 27 -4.64 -4.93 -8.02
N VAL A 28 -3.55 -4.79 -7.24
CA VAL A 28 -3.05 -3.53 -6.69
C VAL A 28 -1.56 -3.43 -7.03
N PHE A 29 -1.13 -2.26 -7.53
CA PHE A 29 0.25 -2.06 -7.98
C PHE A 29 0.79 -0.69 -7.55
N PRO A 30 1.54 -0.58 -6.44
CA PRO A 30 2.12 0.68 -5.99
C PRO A 30 3.08 1.29 -7.02
N THR A 31 2.90 2.58 -7.32
CA THR A 31 3.68 3.32 -8.34
C THR A 31 4.31 4.60 -7.82
N GLY A 32 3.79 5.18 -6.74
CA GLY A 32 4.29 6.44 -6.20
C GLY A 32 4.05 6.57 -4.70
N LEU A 33 4.94 7.33 -4.07
CA LEU A 33 4.87 7.65 -2.65
C LEU A 33 5.19 9.15 -2.50
N THR A 34 4.22 9.94 -2.04
CA THR A 34 4.32 11.40 -1.95
C THR A 34 4.14 11.86 -0.50
N PRO A 35 5.11 12.60 0.08
CA PRO A 35 4.96 13.16 1.42
C PRO A 35 4.01 14.37 1.43
N MET A 36 3.30 14.54 2.55
CA MET A 36 2.44 15.69 2.84
C MET A 36 3.08 16.54 3.95
N ASP A 37 2.70 17.82 4.04
CA ASP A 37 3.26 18.77 5.00
C ASP A 37 2.93 18.43 6.47
N ASP A 38 1.90 17.61 6.71
CA ASP A 38 1.44 17.20 8.05
C ASP A 38 1.97 15.83 8.50
N GLY A 39 2.99 15.30 7.82
CA GLY A 39 3.64 14.02 8.17
C GLY A 39 2.95 12.78 7.59
N ARG A 40 1.82 12.95 6.90
CA ARG A 40 1.19 11.88 6.13
C ARG A 40 1.95 11.59 4.83
N TRP A 41 1.71 10.41 4.29
CA TRP A 41 2.23 9.94 3.02
C TRP A 41 1.10 9.38 2.18
N MET A 42 1.04 9.79 0.91
CA MET A 42 0.10 9.29 -0.09
C MET A 42 0.77 8.19 -0.91
N VAL A 43 0.21 6.97 -0.87
CA VAL A 43 0.64 5.83 -1.69
C VAL A 43 -0.26 5.76 -2.92
N TYR A 44 0.27 6.10 -4.08
CA TYR A 44 -0.46 5.97 -5.36
C TYR A 44 -0.25 4.59 -5.93
N TYR A 45 -1.33 3.92 -6.33
CA TYR A 45 -1.29 2.57 -6.85
C TYR A 45 -2.30 2.35 -7.98
N GLY A 46 -1.92 1.56 -8.98
CA GLY A 46 -2.82 1.09 -10.02
C GLY A 46 -3.75 0.02 -9.46
N VAL A 47 -5.01 0.05 -9.89
CA VAL A 47 -6.05 -0.89 -9.45
C VAL A 47 -6.74 -1.51 -10.67
N ALA A 48 -6.81 -2.83 -10.65
CA ALA A 48 -7.44 -3.68 -11.67
C ALA A 48 -7.08 -3.31 -13.13
N ASP A 49 -5.84 -2.84 -13.36
CA ASP A 49 -5.30 -2.31 -14.62
C ASP A 49 -6.22 -1.31 -15.34
N ARG A 50 -6.98 -0.54 -14.55
CA ARG A 50 -8.03 0.34 -15.07
C ARG A 50 -8.00 1.74 -14.50
N SER A 51 -7.71 1.86 -13.21
CA SER A 51 -7.78 3.13 -12.49
C SER A 51 -6.54 3.34 -11.63
N VAL A 52 -6.41 4.54 -11.07
CA VAL A 52 -5.43 4.86 -10.04
C VAL A 52 -6.19 5.13 -8.74
N ALA A 53 -5.74 4.53 -7.65
CA ALA A 53 -6.21 4.78 -6.30
C ALA A 53 -5.08 5.38 -5.45
N VAL A 54 -5.44 5.92 -4.28
CA VAL A 54 -4.51 6.48 -3.31
C VAL A 54 -4.89 6.03 -1.90
N ALA A 55 -3.89 5.54 -1.17
CA ALA A 55 -4.00 5.20 0.23
C ALA A 55 -3.17 6.19 1.07
N GLU A 56 -3.61 6.43 2.31
CA GLU A 56 -2.96 7.33 3.26
C GLU A 56 -2.27 6.53 4.37
N THR A 57 -1.05 6.92 4.73
CA THR A 57 -0.28 6.33 5.84
C THR A 57 0.70 7.33 6.43
N THR A 58 1.53 6.89 7.37
CA THR A 58 2.69 7.62 7.89
C THR A 58 3.97 6.77 7.75
N MET A 59 5.15 7.41 7.80
CA MET A 59 6.41 6.66 7.76
C MET A 59 6.55 5.69 8.94
N ASP A 60 6.03 6.08 10.11
CA ASP A 60 6.09 5.23 11.31
C ASP A 60 5.24 3.97 11.15
N GLU A 61 4.03 4.08 10.58
CA GLU A 61 3.19 2.91 10.24
C GLU A 61 3.89 1.99 9.24
N LEU A 62 4.48 2.54 8.16
CA LEU A 62 5.21 1.76 7.16
C LEU A 62 6.40 0.99 7.76
N LEU A 63 7.17 1.64 8.63
CA LEU A 63 8.30 1.01 9.32
C LEU A 63 7.85 -0.05 10.31
N ALA A 64 6.76 0.19 11.04
CA ALA A 64 6.18 -0.79 11.95
C ALA A 64 5.73 -2.06 11.19
N VAL A 65 5.08 -1.91 10.03
CA VAL A 65 4.72 -3.05 9.16
C VAL A 65 5.95 -3.78 8.66
N ALA A 66 6.98 -3.06 8.20
CA ALA A 66 8.21 -3.67 7.69
C ALA A 66 8.94 -4.49 8.77
N LYS A 67 8.82 -4.11 10.05
CA LYS A 67 9.36 -4.84 11.20
C LYS A 67 8.42 -5.94 11.74
N GLY A 68 7.18 -6.02 11.24
CA GLY A 68 6.17 -6.96 11.75
C GLY A 68 5.55 -6.54 13.08
N GLU A 69 5.65 -5.26 13.45
CA GLU A 69 5.11 -4.67 14.68
C GLU A 69 3.66 -4.21 14.52
N LEU A 70 3.20 -4.05 13.28
CA LEU A 70 1.85 -3.60 12.92
C LEU A 70 1.34 -4.39 11.72
N MET A 71 0.03 -4.68 11.71
CA MET A 71 -0.70 -5.15 10.53
C MET A 71 -1.68 -4.05 10.12
N LEU A 72 -1.63 -3.62 8.85
CA LEU A 72 -2.59 -2.64 8.31
C LEU A 72 -3.83 -3.30 7.66
N ALA A 73 -4.00 -4.61 7.84
CA ALA A 73 -5.08 -5.36 7.20
C ALA A 73 -6.47 -4.80 7.55
N GLY A 74 -7.21 -4.36 6.54
CA GLY A 74 -8.62 -3.93 6.66
C GLY A 74 -8.86 -2.41 6.65
N ARG A 75 -7.95 -1.62 6.07
CA ARG A 75 -8.28 -0.27 5.57
C ARG A 75 -8.51 -0.32 4.07
#